data_AF-A0A1L3Q045-F1
#
_entry.id   AF-A0A1L3Q045-F1
#
_cell.length_a   1.000
_cell.length_b   1.000
_cell.length_c   1.000
_cell.angle_alpha   90.00
_cell.angle_beta   90.00
_cell.angle_gamma   90.00
#
_symmetry.space_group_name_H-M   'P 1'
#
loop_
_entity.id
_entity.type
_entity.pdbx_description
1 polymer ?
#
loop_
_entity_poly.entity_id
_entity_poly.type
_entity_poly.pdbx_seq_one_letter_code
_entity_poly.pdbx_strand_id
1 'polypeptide(L)'
;MLIAVILAIIGILEVIILTQLFGYRLGGVIVVPVLAIYTCKNFLMLPLFIVGVIIAYMGLLYLQKNTMIYGRNELVATLLIGSVFPVVGLFSLKGLGYDFTEVVFFGSILPGLAAYNYSRLKPQYRVADILTSVGIFLGLIAAAWLLINPFIAETIGSLTPPILFSPKSDIALLKQVAVDVYPASSIMNRFSAFVLFIVSLAFSEIVRQSYGIRVGVVSMAILAIFSLENKWFLMLYFFNLLASFIGITIIQKATLLYGRNLIGLGTSISLALTIPFVFIFPVSRGLSIFFLGLIAGLNAYNLHVTPPAERKLFIPLQISILAPLIILAGILGEGQSTGLFHEVGIYQILLALLAAVISIAFVKINWVGKPMEKNVWDASLFSEGDE
;
A
#
# COMPACT_ATOMS: atom_id res chain seq x y z
N MET A 1 6.64 17.03 -1.56
CA MET A 1 6.08 15.88 -0.81
C MET A 1 5.37 16.31 0.48
N LEU A 2 5.91 17.30 1.22
CA LEU A 2 5.37 17.80 2.50
C LEU A 2 3.85 17.98 2.55
N ILE A 3 3.27 18.81 1.66
CA ILE A 3 1.82 19.07 1.65
C ILE A 3 1.01 17.78 1.45
N ALA A 4 1.47 16.88 0.58
CA ALA A 4 0.78 15.59 0.38
C ALA A 4 0.82 14.72 1.65
N VAL A 5 1.96 14.68 2.34
CA VAL A 5 2.08 13.94 3.62
C VAL A 5 1.16 14.54 4.68
N ILE A 6 1.13 15.86 4.82
CA ILE A 6 0.26 16.56 5.77
C ILE A 6 -1.22 16.27 5.48
N LEU A 7 -1.65 16.43 4.22
CA LEU A 7 -3.03 16.14 3.81
C LEU A 7 -3.39 14.67 4.04
N ALA A 8 -2.47 13.74 3.76
CA ALA A 8 -2.69 12.33 4.05
C ALA A 8 -2.86 12.06 5.54
N ILE A 9 -2.00 12.63 6.38
CA ILE A 9 -2.08 12.46 7.84
C ILE A 9 -3.40 13.02 8.37
N ILE A 10 -3.76 14.25 7.98
CA ILE A 10 -5.04 14.86 8.37
C ILE A 10 -6.21 13.96 7.96
N GLY A 11 -6.25 13.55 6.69
CA GLY A 11 -7.32 12.68 6.20
C GLY A 11 -7.36 11.32 6.89
N ILE A 12 -6.21 10.71 7.17
CA ILE A 12 -6.15 9.44 7.90
C ILE A 12 -6.68 9.62 9.33
N LEU A 13 -6.29 10.69 10.03
CA LEU A 13 -6.77 10.98 11.38
C LEU A 13 -8.28 11.26 11.40
N GLU A 14 -8.81 12.03 10.45
CA GLU A 14 -10.26 12.23 10.31
C GLU A 14 -11.00 10.91 10.10
N VAL A 15 -10.50 10.05 9.22
CA VAL A 15 -11.08 8.73 8.98
C VAL A 15 -11.06 7.87 10.25
N ILE A 16 -9.97 7.89 11.04
CA ILE A 16 -9.88 7.16 12.31
C ILE A 16 -10.89 7.69 13.32
N ILE A 17 -10.98 9.01 13.49
CA ILE A 17 -11.91 9.65 14.42
C ILE A 17 -13.35 9.27 14.09
N LEU A 18 -13.74 9.39 12.81
CA LEU A 18 -15.09 9.08 12.36
C LEU A 18 -15.39 7.58 12.41
N THR A 19 -14.39 6.73 12.13
CA THR A 19 -14.49 5.28 12.32
C THR A 19 -14.77 4.94 13.79
N GLN A 20 -14.07 5.59 14.72
CA GLN A 20 -14.23 5.36 16.15
C GLN A 20 -15.58 5.87 16.68
N LEU A 21 -16.03 7.04 16.23
CA LEU A 21 -17.26 7.66 16.72
C LEU A 21 -18.53 7.04 16.12
N PHE A 22 -18.51 6.66 14.83
CA PHE A 22 -19.70 6.23 14.10
C PHE A 22 -19.67 4.78 13.62
N GLY A 23 -18.56 4.05 13.82
CA GLY A 23 -18.41 2.66 13.36
C GLY A 23 -18.30 2.53 11.83
N TYR A 24 -18.01 3.62 11.13
CA TYR A 24 -17.82 3.68 9.69
C TYR A 24 -16.57 2.93 9.22
N ARG A 25 -16.52 2.57 7.94
CA ARG A 25 -15.36 1.93 7.30
C ARG A 25 -14.68 2.84 6.29
N LEU A 26 -15.40 3.83 5.74
CA LEU A 26 -14.94 4.90 4.87
C LEU A 26 -14.08 4.40 3.69
N GLY A 27 -14.48 3.27 3.09
CA GLY A 27 -13.71 2.60 2.02
C GLY A 27 -12.35 2.02 2.45
N GLY A 28 -11.91 2.22 3.69
CA GLY A 28 -10.59 1.85 4.20
C GLY A 28 -9.78 3.07 4.61
N VAL A 29 -8.98 2.93 5.67
CA VAL A 29 -8.32 4.05 6.38
C VAL A 29 -7.46 4.95 5.48
N ILE A 30 -6.87 4.38 4.43
CA ILE A 30 -5.99 5.09 3.50
C ILE A 30 -6.65 5.51 2.19
N VAL A 31 -7.86 5.02 1.89
CA VAL A 31 -8.44 5.16 0.53
C VAL A 31 -8.75 6.60 0.22
N VAL A 32 -9.53 7.27 1.06
CA VAL A 32 -9.96 8.65 0.83
C VAL A 32 -8.77 9.62 0.79
N PRO A 33 -7.82 9.59 1.75
CA PRO A 33 -6.71 10.54 1.75
C PRO A 33 -5.76 10.34 0.56
N VAL A 34 -5.50 9.10 0.17
CA VAL A 34 -4.66 8.81 -1.00
C VAL A 34 -5.38 9.20 -2.29
N LEU A 35 -6.69 8.94 -2.41
CA LEU A 35 -7.48 9.36 -3.56
C LEU A 35 -7.46 10.88 -3.75
N ALA A 36 -7.55 11.66 -2.67
CA ALA A 36 -7.45 13.12 -2.72
C ALA A 36 -6.12 13.57 -3.33
N ILE A 37 -5.00 13.01 -2.85
CA ILE A 37 -3.66 13.33 -3.37
C ILE A 37 -3.52 12.91 -4.84
N TYR A 38 -4.05 11.74 -5.20
CA TYR A 38 -4.03 11.27 -6.59
C TYR A 38 -4.86 12.15 -7.51
N THR A 39 -6.01 12.61 -7.04
CA THR A 39 -6.88 13.50 -7.82
C THR A 39 -6.20 14.84 -8.03
N CYS A 40 -5.60 15.42 -6.99
CA CYS A 40 -4.82 16.65 -7.12
C CYS A 40 -3.65 16.49 -8.10
N LYS A 41 -2.97 15.32 -8.06
CA LYS A 41 -1.87 15.03 -9.00
C LYS A 41 -2.37 14.84 -10.43
N ASN A 42 -3.45 14.09 -10.62
CA ASN A 42 -4.04 13.83 -11.93
C ASN A 42 -5.56 13.71 -11.80
N PHE A 43 -6.31 14.63 -12.40
CA PHE A 43 -7.76 14.70 -12.25
C PHE A 43 -8.49 13.48 -12.83
N LEU A 44 -7.91 12.77 -13.81
CA LEU A 44 -8.47 11.53 -14.37
C LEU A 44 -8.48 10.36 -13.37
N MET A 45 -7.73 10.47 -12.28
CA MET A 45 -7.71 9.41 -11.26
C MET A 45 -9.05 9.26 -10.55
N LEU A 46 -9.82 10.34 -10.40
CA LEU A 46 -11.13 10.31 -9.76
C LEU A 46 -12.16 9.49 -10.56
N PRO A 47 -12.43 9.77 -11.86
CA PRO A 47 -13.36 8.98 -12.63
C PRO A 47 -12.90 7.52 -12.79
N LEU A 48 -11.59 7.28 -13.00
CA LEU A 48 -11.05 5.91 -13.05
C LEU A 48 -11.26 5.16 -11.73
N PHE A 49 -11.08 5.83 -10.60
CA PHE A 49 -11.33 5.26 -9.29
C PHE A 49 -12.82 4.90 -9.12
N ILE A 50 -13.74 5.82 -9.42
CA ILE A 50 -15.18 5.59 -9.26
C ILE A 50 -15.63 4.39 -10.10
N VAL A 51 -15.27 4.35 -11.38
CA VAL A 51 -15.63 3.23 -12.26
C VAL A 51 -14.98 1.93 -11.77
N GLY A 52 -13.72 1.98 -11.36
CA GLY A 52 -13.02 0.83 -10.76
C GLY A 52 -13.71 0.30 -9.51
N VAL A 53 -14.23 1.17 -8.64
CA VAL A 53 -14.96 0.77 -7.42
C VAL A 53 -16.26 0.07 -7.80
N ILE A 54 -17.02 0.64 -8.74
CA ILE A 54 -18.28 0.05 -9.20
C ILE A 54 -18.03 -1.34 -9.78
N ILE A 55 -17.04 -1.49 -10.66
CA ILE A 55 -16.72 -2.77 -11.29
C ILE A 55 -16.23 -3.79 -10.26
N ALA A 56 -15.34 -3.40 -9.35
CA ALA A 56 -14.85 -4.27 -8.30
C ALA A 56 -15.96 -4.71 -7.34
N TYR A 57 -16.88 -3.80 -7.02
CA TYR A 57 -18.03 -4.09 -6.16
C TYR A 57 -19.00 -5.06 -6.82
N MET A 58 -19.35 -4.83 -8.09
CA MET A 58 -20.22 -5.72 -8.86
C MET A 58 -19.58 -7.09 -9.08
N GLY A 59 -18.27 -7.13 -9.39
CA GLY A 59 -17.51 -8.37 -9.54
C GLY A 59 -17.44 -9.16 -8.24
N LEU A 60 -17.26 -8.50 -7.10
CA LEU A 60 -17.32 -9.15 -5.79
C LEU A 60 -18.71 -9.73 -5.50
N LEU A 61 -19.78 -8.98 -5.76
CA LEU A 61 -21.15 -9.48 -5.57
C LEU A 61 -21.43 -10.70 -6.46
N TYR A 62 -20.93 -10.69 -7.70
CA TYR A 62 -21.04 -11.85 -8.59
C TYR A 62 -20.31 -13.06 -8.03
N LEU A 63 -19.08 -12.89 -7.53
CA LEU A 63 -18.32 -13.98 -6.92
C LEU A 63 -19.00 -14.50 -5.65
N GLN A 64 -19.51 -13.63 -4.78
CA GLN A 64 -20.20 -14.04 -3.55
C GLN A 64 -21.47 -14.84 -3.83
N LYS A 65 -22.16 -14.57 -4.95
CA LYS A 65 -23.37 -15.33 -5.33
C LYS A 65 -23.06 -16.66 -6.00
N ASN A 66 -21.95 -16.75 -6.74
CA ASN A 66 -21.67 -17.90 -7.61
C ASN A 66 -20.51 -18.77 -7.14
N THR A 67 -19.82 -18.41 -6.05
CA THR A 67 -18.63 -19.12 -5.56
C THR A 67 -18.62 -19.18 -4.04
N MET A 68 -17.83 -20.09 -3.48
CA MET A 68 -17.61 -20.23 -2.03
C MET A 68 -16.46 -19.34 -1.52
N ILE A 69 -16.21 -18.20 -2.17
CA ILE A 69 -15.14 -17.27 -1.80
C ILE A 69 -15.61 -16.41 -0.63
N TYR A 70 -15.05 -16.63 0.55
CA TYR A 70 -15.37 -15.89 1.76
C TYR A 70 -14.13 -15.35 2.49
N GLY A 71 -14.35 -14.36 3.37
CA GLY A 71 -13.33 -13.85 4.29
C GLY A 71 -12.19 -13.13 3.57
N ARG A 72 -10.96 -13.62 3.71
CA ARG A 72 -9.77 -12.97 3.12
C ARG A 72 -9.71 -13.13 1.60
N ASN A 73 -10.27 -14.21 1.06
CA ASN A 73 -10.26 -14.47 -0.37
C ASN A 73 -11.14 -13.44 -1.12
N GLU A 74 -12.20 -12.93 -0.47
CA GLU A 74 -12.99 -11.79 -0.98
C GLU A 74 -12.09 -10.57 -1.21
N LEU A 75 -11.25 -10.21 -0.23
CA LEU A 75 -10.35 -9.06 -0.37
C LEU A 75 -9.37 -9.28 -1.53
N VAL A 76 -8.74 -10.44 -1.62
CA VAL A 76 -7.77 -10.74 -2.70
C VAL A 76 -8.45 -10.65 -4.07
N ALA A 77 -9.63 -11.25 -4.24
CA ALA A 77 -10.39 -11.18 -5.47
C ALA A 77 -10.80 -9.74 -5.83
N THR A 78 -11.25 -8.96 -4.85
CA THR A 78 -11.67 -7.58 -5.08
C THR A 78 -10.49 -6.68 -5.45
N LEU A 79 -9.32 -6.89 -4.84
CA LEU A 79 -8.08 -6.17 -5.20
C LEU A 79 -7.63 -6.51 -6.62
N LEU A 80 -7.74 -7.77 -7.04
CA LEU A 80 -7.48 -8.19 -8.42
C LEU A 80 -8.44 -7.53 -9.41
N ILE A 81 -9.76 -7.66 -9.20
CA ILE A 81 -10.76 -7.08 -10.11
C ILE A 81 -10.61 -5.56 -10.17
N GLY A 82 -10.44 -4.91 -9.02
CA GLY A 82 -10.30 -3.46 -8.93
C GLY A 82 -9.02 -2.91 -9.57
N SER A 83 -7.96 -3.72 -9.68
CA SER A 83 -6.71 -3.31 -10.34
C SER A 83 -6.68 -3.60 -11.85
N VAL A 84 -7.40 -4.62 -12.32
CA VAL A 84 -7.50 -4.94 -13.76
C VAL A 84 -8.09 -3.77 -14.53
N PHE A 85 -9.19 -3.18 -14.05
CA PHE A 85 -9.92 -2.17 -14.82
C PHE A 85 -9.11 -0.89 -15.09
N PRO A 86 -8.47 -0.22 -14.09
CA PRO A 86 -7.64 0.93 -14.36
C PRO A 86 -6.48 0.63 -15.32
N VAL A 87 -5.88 -0.57 -15.23
CA VAL A 87 -4.78 -0.99 -16.12
C VAL A 87 -5.28 -1.13 -17.56
N VAL A 88 -6.40 -1.82 -17.78
CA VAL A 88 -7.01 -2.00 -19.12
C VAL A 88 -7.52 -0.69 -19.69
N GLY A 89 -8.20 0.13 -18.88
CA GLY A 89 -8.72 1.43 -19.29
C GLY A 89 -7.61 2.37 -19.75
N LEU A 90 -6.53 2.45 -18.97
CA LEU A 90 -5.37 3.26 -19.33
C LEU A 90 -4.59 2.72 -20.54
N PHE A 91 -4.51 1.40 -20.71
CA PHE A 91 -3.93 0.80 -21.92
C PHE A 91 -4.73 1.17 -23.17
N SER A 92 -6.06 1.13 -23.05
CA SER A 92 -6.98 1.51 -24.14
C SER A 92 -6.83 2.99 -24.52
N LEU A 93 -6.70 3.87 -23.52
CA LEU A 93 -6.48 5.31 -23.74
C LEU A 93 -5.11 5.61 -24.37
N LYS A 94 -4.08 4.80 -24.11
CA LYS A 94 -2.78 4.93 -24.79
C LYS A 94 -2.93 4.73 -26.30
N GLY A 95 -3.79 3.81 -26.73
CA GLY A 95 -4.12 3.61 -28.15
C GLY A 95 -4.78 4.83 -28.81
N LEU A 96 -5.33 5.76 -28.01
CA LEU A 96 -5.95 7.01 -28.45
C LEU A 96 -5.00 8.22 -28.38
N GLY A 97 -3.69 8.00 -28.15
CA GLY A 97 -2.68 9.07 -28.15
C GLY A 97 -2.46 9.75 -26.79
N TYR A 98 -3.10 9.29 -25.72
CA TYR A 98 -2.83 9.80 -24.38
C TYR A 98 -1.66 9.05 -23.73
N ASP A 99 -0.50 9.69 -23.61
CA ASP A 99 0.64 9.12 -22.89
C ASP A 99 0.56 9.43 -21.40
N PHE A 100 0.03 8.48 -20.64
CA PHE A 100 0.07 8.53 -19.19
C PHE A 100 1.26 7.67 -18.73
N THR A 101 2.45 8.24 -18.64
CA THR A 101 3.69 7.50 -18.36
C THR A 101 4.04 7.39 -16.87
N GLU A 102 3.30 8.05 -15.98
CA GLU A 102 3.61 8.07 -14.55
C GLU A 102 2.85 7.03 -13.72
N VAL A 103 3.44 6.72 -12.56
CA VAL A 103 3.07 5.70 -11.56
C VAL A 103 1.63 5.87 -11.04
N VAL A 104 0.69 5.38 -11.85
CA VAL A 104 -0.74 5.24 -11.57
C VAL A 104 -1.07 3.84 -11.01
N PHE A 105 -0.06 2.98 -10.89
CA PHE A 105 -0.23 1.59 -10.48
C PHE A 105 -0.80 1.43 -9.07
N PHE A 106 -0.35 2.22 -8.08
CA PHE A 106 -0.83 2.07 -6.69
C PHE A 106 -2.27 2.57 -6.50
N GLY A 107 -2.65 3.62 -7.23
CA GLY A 107 -4.03 4.09 -7.29
C GLY A 107 -4.99 3.02 -7.81
N SER A 108 -4.52 2.06 -8.62
CA SER A 108 -5.36 0.98 -9.16
C SER A 108 -5.80 -0.06 -8.13
N ILE A 109 -5.15 -0.13 -6.97
CA ILE A 109 -5.48 -1.10 -5.91
C ILE A 109 -6.58 -0.56 -4.98
N LEU A 110 -6.63 0.77 -4.83
CA LEU A 110 -7.58 1.46 -3.95
C LEU A 110 -9.06 1.18 -4.31
N PRO A 111 -9.47 1.12 -5.59
CA PRO A 111 -10.85 0.78 -5.95
C PRO A 111 -11.29 -0.57 -5.39
N GLY A 112 -10.43 -1.59 -5.50
CA GLY A 112 -10.71 -2.93 -4.97
C GLY A 112 -10.82 -2.94 -3.45
N LEU A 113 -9.96 -2.18 -2.77
CA LEU A 113 -10.01 -2.02 -1.31
C LEU A 113 -11.31 -1.31 -0.87
N ALA A 114 -11.71 -0.26 -1.57
CA ALA A 114 -12.93 0.48 -1.30
C ALA A 114 -14.17 -0.38 -1.49
N ALA A 115 -14.26 -1.08 -2.63
CA ALA A 115 -15.34 -2.02 -2.92
C ALA A 115 -15.49 -3.10 -1.85
N TYR A 116 -14.38 -3.72 -1.42
CA TYR A 116 -14.38 -4.70 -0.34
C TYR A 116 -14.86 -4.10 1.00
N ASN A 117 -14.47 -2.86 1.32
CA ASN A 117 -14.91 -2.24 2.57
C ASN A 117 -16.40 -1.88 2.56
N TYR A 118 -16.92 -1.35 1.44
CA TYR A 118 -18.34 -1.03 1.29
C TYR A 118 -19.24 -2.28 1.27
N SER A 119 -18.78 -3.39 0.67
CA SER A 119 -19.57 -4.63 0.62
C SER A 119 -19.78 -5.24 2.01
N ARG A 120 -18.79 -5.09 2.89
CA ARG A 120 -18.80 -5.61 4.26
C ARG A 120 -19.51 -4.67 5.26
N LEU A 121 -20.00 -3.51 4.82
CA LEU A 121 -20.81 -2.62 5.65
C LEU A 121 -22.29 -3.03 5.56
N LYS A 122 -23.02 -2.93 6.69
CA LYS A 122 -24.48 -3.18 6.70
C LYS A 122 -25.18 -2.18 5.77
N PRO A 123 -26.19 -2.60 4.98
CA PRO A 123 -26.85 -1.74 4.00
C PRO A 123 -27.28 -0.37 4.56
N GLN A 124 -27.82 -0.35 5.78
CA GLN A 124 -28.31 0.86 6.45
C GLN A 124 -27.26 1.96 6.67
N TYR A 125 -25.97 1.61 6.77
CA TYR A 125 -24.90 2.58 7.01
C TYR A 125 -24.17 3.00 5.73
N ARG A 126 -24.43 2.35 4.58
CA ARG A 126 -23.63 2.53 3.36
C ARG A 126 -23.72 3.95 2.81
N VAL A 127 -24.92 4.52 2.78
CA VAL A 127 -25.13 5.88 2.27
C VAL A 127 -24.41 6.89 3.16
N ALA A 128 -24.55 6.79 4.48
CA ALA A 128 -23.89 7.69 5.42
C ALA A 128 -22.36 7.57 5.37
N ASP A 129 -21.83 6.35 5.26
CA ASP A 129 -20.40 6.07 5.08
C ASP A 129 -19.86 6.69 3.79
N ILE A 130 -20.57 6.51 2.66
CA ILE A 130 -20.21 7.11 1.36
C ILE A 130 -20.26 8.64 1.43
N LEU A 131 -21.34 9.23 1.96
CA LEU A 131 -21.47 10.69 2.07
C LEU A 131 -20.37 11.29 2.94
N THR A 132 -20.01 10.59 4.02
CA THR A 132 -18.93 10.99 4.91
C THR A 132 -17.57 10.89 4.20
N SER A 133 -17.32 9.81 3.46
CA SER A 133 -16.12 9.68 2.61
C SER A 133 -16.03 10.79 1.55
N VAL A 134 -17.14 11.15 0.92
CA VAL A 134 -17.20 12.27 -0.03
C VAL A 134 -16.94 13.61 0.68
N GLY A 135 -17.50 13.82 1.87
CA GLY A 135 -17.26 15.02 2.67
C GLY A 135 -15.79 15.21 3.03
N ILE A 136 -15.14 14.16 3.55
CA ILE A 136 -13.68 14.16 3.83
C ILE A 136 -12.90 14.43 2.54
N PHE A 137 -13.24 13.74 1.45
CA PHE A 137 -12.57 13.92 0.16
C PHE A 137 -12.64 15.39 -0.30
N LEU A 138 -13.82 15.98 -0.32
CA LEU A 138 -14.02 17.38 -0.72
C LEU A 138 -13.28 18.35 0.21
N GLY A 139 -13.29 18.08 1.53
CA GLY A 139 -12.54 18.85 2.52
C GLY A 139 -11.03 18.82 2.25
N LEU A 140 -10.47 17.65 1.94
CA LEU A 140 -9.05 17.49 1.59
C LEU A 140 -8.71 18.17 0.25
N ILE A 141 -9.59 18.11 -0.76
CA ILE A 141 -9.40 18.82 -2.02
C ILE A 141 -9.41 20.34 -1.79
N ALA A 142 -10.34 20.85 -0.97
CA ALA A 142 -10.40 22.26 -0.61
C ALA A 142 -9.14 22.70 0.17
N ALA A 143 -8.68 21.89 1.12
CA ALA A 143 -7.44 22.14 1.85
C ALA A 143 -6.22 22.13 0.91
N ALA A 144 -6.14 21.17 -0.02
CA ALA A 144 -5.09 21.13 -1.04
C ALA A 144 -5.13 22.39 -1.91
N TRP A 145 -6.32 22.82 -2.34
CA TRP A 145 -6.49 24.03 -3.13
C TRP A 145 -5.96 25.28 -2.41
N LEU A 146 -6.20 25.41 -1.10
CA LEU A 146 -5.71 26.53 -0.30
C LEU A 146 -4.19 26.47 -0.10
N LEU A 147 -3.65 25.28 0.19
CA LEU A 147 -2.23 25.07 0.51
C LEU A 147 -1.30 25.10 -0.72
N ILE A 148 -1.82 24.81 -1.91
CA ILE A 148 -1.03 24.82 -3.15
C ILE A 148 -1.12 26.24 -3.72
N ASN A 149 -0.23 27.13 -3.30
CA ASN A 149 -0.21 28.53 -3.74
C ASN A 149 1.24 29.01 -3.98
N PRO A 150 1.45 30.15 -4.66
CA PRO A 150 2.79 30.62 -5.04
C PRO A 150 3.72 30.82 -3.83
N PHE A 151 3.21 31.42 -2.75
CA PHE A 151 3.98 31.69 -1.53
C PHE A 151 4.53 30.39 -0.91
N ILE A 152 3.70 29.35 -0.81
CA ILE A 152 4.12 28.05 -0.27
C ILE A 152 5.06 27.34 -1.26
N ALA A 153 4.83 27.46 -2.56
CA ALA A 153 5.70 26.87 -3.58
C ALA A 153 7.12 27.45 -3.52
N GLU A 154 7.25 28.78 -3.39
CA GLU A 154 8.55 29.46 -3.24
C GLU A 154 9.27 29.10 -1.94
N THR A 155 8.52 28.97 -0.83
CA THR A 155 9.12 28.74 0.49
C THR A 155 9.54 27.28 0.70
N ILE A 156 8.66 26.32 0.34
CA ILE A 156 8.85 24.90 0.69
C ILE A 156 8.66 23.93 -0.48
N GLY A 157 8.35 24.42 -1.68
CA GLY A 157 8.01 23.57 -2.83
C GLY A 157 9.16 22.68 -3.32
N SER A 158 10.41 23.13 -3.14
CA SER A 158 11.64 22.42 -3.53
C SER A 158 12.37 21.74 -2.37
N LEU A 159 11.98 21.96 -1.10
CA LEU A 159 12.66 21.40 0.07
C LEU A 159 12.61 19.87 0.15
N THR A 160 11.57 19.27 -0.45
CA THR A 160 11.42 17.81 -0.55
C THR A 160 11.05 17.47 -1.98
N PRO A 161 11.34 16.24 -2.46
CA PRO A 161 10.93 15.80 -3.79
C PRO A 161 9.46 16.14 -4.06
N PRO A 162 9.15 16.86 -5.15
CA PRO A 162 7.83 17.40 -5.36
C PRO A 162 6.81 16.29 -5.65
N ILE A 163 5.59 16.48 -5.17
CA ILE A 163 4.43 15.65 -5.53
C ILE A 163 3.37 16.59 -6.10
N LEU A 164 2.76 17.38 -5.22
CA LEU A 164 1.67 18.29 -5.59
C LEU A 164 2.15 19.58 -6.26
N PHE A 165 3.43 19.95 -6.09
CA PHE A 165 4.10 21.04 -6.81
C PHE A 165 4.93 20.56 -8.01
N SER A 166 4.80 19.28 -8.39
CA SER A 166 5.56 18.74 -9.53
C SER A 166 5.01 19.31 -10.86
N PRO A 167 5.85 19.47 -11.90
CA PRO A 167 5.38 19.80 -13.25
C PRO A 167 4.38 18.80 -13.84
N LYS A 168 4.31 17.58 -13.28
CA LYS A 168 3.33 16.54 -13.64
C LYS A 168 2.04 16.57 -12.81
N SER A 169 1.85 17.58 -11.96
CA SER A 169 0.69 17.71 -11.08
C SER A 169 -0.33 18.65 -11.69
N ASP A 170 -1.51 18.13 -12.05
CA ASP A 170 -2.57 18.92 -12.70
C ASP A 170 -2.96 20.16 -11.89
N ILE A 171 -3.05 20.03 -10.56
CA ILE A 171 -3.36 21.18 -9.69
C ILE A 171 -2.24 22.23 -9.67
N ALA A 172 -0.97 21.84 -9.81
CA ALA A 172 0.13 22.80 -9.89
C ALA A 172 0.17 23.51 -11.22
N LEU A 173 -0.10 22.80 -12.31
CA LEU A 173 -0.21 23.38 -13.65
C LEU A 173 -1.39 24.36 -13.73
N LEU A 174 -2.55 23.94 -13.21
CA LEU A 174 -3.76 24.77 -13.16
C LEU A 174 -3.53 26.07 -12.38
N LYS A 175 -2.77 26.01 -11.28
CA LYS A 175 -2.46 27.18 -10.45
C LYS A 175 -1.17 27.91 -10.85
N GLN A 176 -0.45 27.43 -11.87
CA GLN A 176 0.85 27.96 -12.31
C GLN A 176 1.90 28.05 -11.19
N VAL A 177 1.94 27.04 -10.32
CA VAL A 177 2.86 26.95 -9.16
C VAL A 177 3.78 25.73 -9.22
N ALA A 178 3.96 25.16 -10.41
CA ALA A 178 4.86 24.03 -10.60
C ALA A 178 6.31 24.47 -10.35
N VAL A 179 7.02 23.70 -9.51
CA VAL A 179 8.45 23.88 -9.26
C VAL A 179 9.22 23.12 -10.33
N ASP A 180 10.27 23.73 -10.87
CA ASP A 180 11.08 23.17 -11.97
C ASP A 180 12.02 22.04 -11.50
N VAL A 181 11.43 20.99 -10.93
CA VAL A 181 12.11 19.78 -10.47
C VAL A 181 11.35 18.59 -11.05
N TYR A 182 11.93 17.98 -12.08
CA TYR A 182 11.33 16.84 -12.75
C TYR A 182 11.64 15.53 -12.00
N PRO A 183 10.62 14.72 -11.67
CA PRO A 183 10.86 13.41 -11.12
C PRO A 183 11.53 12.52 -12.17
N ALA A 184 12.41 11.61 -11.71
CA ALA A 184 13.01 10.58 -12.56
C ALA A 184 11.94 9.82 -13.37
N SER A 185 12.29 9.30 -14.56
CA SER A 185 11.39 8.58 -15.46
C SER A 185 10.94 7.22 -14.90
N SER A 186 9.72 6.76 -15.24
CA SER A 186 9.18 5.48 -14.74
C SER A 186 10.00 4.31 -15.29
N ILE A 187 10.55 3.51 -14.38
CA ILE A 187 11.41 2.36 -14.67
C ILE A 187 10.64 1.20 -15.28
N MET A 188 9.37 1.09 -14.90
CA MET A 188 8.55 -0.03 -15.29
C MET A 188 7.25 0.46 -15.91
N ASN A 189 6.89 -0.18 -17.02
CA ASN A 189 5.60 0.04 -17.64
C ASN A 189 4.48 -0.56 -16.76
N ARG A 190 3.24 -0.14 -17.01
CA ARG A 190 2.09 -0.51 -16.17
C ARG A 190 1.74 -1.99 -16.21
N PHE A 191 1.90 -2.61 -17.38
CA PHE A 191 1.61 -4.02 -17.56
C PHE A 191 2.60 -4.88 -16.77
N SER A 192 3.89 -4.58 -16.87
CA SER A 192 4.96 -5.18 -16.06
C SER A 192 4.71 -5.00 -14.56
N ALA A 193 4.30 -3.80 -14.13
CA ALA A 193 3.92 -3.55 -12.73
C ALA A 193 2.72 -4.39 -12.27
N PHE A 194 1.73 -4.55 -13.15
CA PHE A 194 0.55 -5.37 -12.90
C PHE A 194 0.89 -6.86 -12.80
N VAL A 195 1.74 -7.38 -13.71
CA VAL A 195 2.25 -8.75 -13.65
C VAL A 195 3.00 -8.99 -12.34
N LEU A 196 3.91 -8.08 -11.97
CA LEU A 196 4.66 -8.15 -10.72
C LEU A 196 3.73 -8.17 -9.49
N PHE A 197 2.66 -7.38 -9.53
CA PHE A 197 1.65 -7.35 -8.48
C PHE A 197 0.86 -8.64 -8.36
N ILE A 198 0.43 -9.26 -9.47
CA ILE A 198 -0.22 -10.57 -9.44
C ILE A 198 0.70 -11.63 -8.82
N VAL A 199 1.98 -11.64 -9.20
CA VAL A 199 2.96 -12.58 -8.65
C VAL A 199 3.17 -12.34 -7.15
N SER A 200 3.28 -11.08 -6.73
CA SER A 200 3.38 -10.71 -5.31
C SER A 200 2.15 -11.11 -4.51
N LEU A 201 0.95 -10.93 -5.08
CA LEU A 201 -0.31 -11.39 -4.50
C LEU A 201 -0.28 -12.90 -4.26
N ALA A 202 0.13 -13.67 -5.27
CA ALA A 202 0.21 -15.13 -5.20
C ALA A 202 1.21 -15.59 -4.12
N PHE A 203 2.44 -15.05 -4.11
CA PHE A 203 3.44 -15.39 -3.10
C PHE A 203 3.01 -15.00 -1.68
N SER A 204 2.42 -13.82 -1.52
CA SER A 204 1.91 -13.36 -0.23
C SER A 204 0.78 -14.26 0.29
N GLU A 205 -0.07 -14.75 -0.61
CA GLU A 205 -1.17 -15.65 -0.25
C GLU A 205 -0.66 -17.06 0.09
N ILE A 206 0.34 -17.58 -0.63
CA ILE A 206 1.02 -18.85 -0.30
C ILE A 206 1.63 -18.76 1.11
N VAL A 207 2.41 -17.71 1.38
CA VAL A 207 3.03 -17.52 2.71
C VAL A 207 1.96 -17.42 3.81
N ARG A 208 0.85 -16.73 3.53
CA ARG A 208 -0.26 -16.62 4.49
C ARG A 208 -0.94 -17.97 4.73
N GLN A 209 -1.14 -18.78 3.70
CA GLN A 209 -1.77 -20.10 3.83
C GLN A 209 -0.87 -21.07 4.60
N SER A 210 0.43 -21.08 4.30
CA SER A 210 1.40 -21.95 4.96
C SER A 210 1.71 -21.54 6.39
N TYR A 211 1.86 -20.24 6.65
CA TYR A 211 2.39 -19.73 7.91
C TYR A 211 1.40 -18.88 8.71
N GLY A 212 0.20 -18.59 8.21
CA GLY A 212 -0.77 -17.73 8.91
C GLY A 212 -0.37 -16.25 9.07
N ILE A 213 0.85 -15.86 8.69
CA ILE A 213 1.40 -14.52 8.87
C ILE A 213 1.03 -13.61 7.69
N ARG A 214 0.66 -12.36 7.99
CA ARG A 214 0.25 -11.36 6.99
C ARG A 214 1.41 -10.44 6.64
N VAL A 215 2.21 -10.81 5.64
CA VAL A 215 3.42 -10.05 5.24
C VAL A 215 3.19 -8.81 4.37
N GLY A 216 1.93 -8.47 4.08
CA GLY A 216 1.56 -7.29 3.30
C GLY A 216 1.50 -7.59 1.80
N VAL A 217 0.30 -7.93 1.33
CA VAL A 217 0.02 -8.48 -0.01
C VAL A 217 0.52 -7.59 -1.16
N VAL A 218 0.33 -6.28 -1.01
CA VAL A 218 0.68 -5.28 -2.01
C VAL A 218 2.13 -4.83 -1.84
N SER A 219 2.59 -4.73 -0.59
CA SER A 219 3.81 -4.02 -0.20
C SER A 219 5.07 -4.58 -0.85
N MET A 220 5.15 -5.90 -1.05
CA MET A 220 6.37 -6.54 -1.58
C MET A 220 6.59 -6.22 -3.06
N ALA A 221 5.54 -6.23 -3.89
CA ALA A 221 5.62 -5.75 -5.27
C ALA A 221 6.09 -4.30 -5.31
N ILE A 222 5.46 -3.41 -4.52
CA ILE A 222 5.83 -1.98 -4.49
C ILE A 222 7.30 -1.81 -4.13
N LEU A 223 7.74 -2.49 -3.08
CA LEU A 223 9.11 -2.39 -2.59
C LEU A 223 10.13 -2.93 -3.60
N ALA A 224 9.78 -3.98 -4.36
CA ALA A 224 10.61 -4.47 -5.45
C ALA A 224 10.81 -3.40 -6.54
N ILE A 225 9.74 -2.72 -6.96
CA ILE A 225 9.81 -1.62 -7.93
C ILE A 225 10.70 -0.48 -7.40
N PHE A 226 10.47 -0.07 -6.15
CA PHE A 226 11.26 1.02 -5.55
C PHE A 226 12.73 0.65 -5.38
N SER A 227 13.03 -0.62 -5.11
CA SER A 227 14.42 -1.10 -5.00
C SER A 227 15.20 -0.98 -6.31
N LEU A 228 14.52 -1.08 -7.46
CA LEU A 228 15.13 -0.82 -8.79
C LEU A 228 15.33 0.67 -9.07
N GLU A 229 14.55 1.53 -8.43
CA GLU A 229 14.66 2.97 -8.56
C GLU A 229 15.82 3.53 -7.77
N ASN A 230 15.87 3.17 -6.49
CA ASN A 230 16.91 3.63 -5.61
C ASN A 230 17.16 2.60 -4.51
N LYS A 231 18.41 2.17 -4.37
CA LYS A 231 18.83 1.22 -3.34
C LYS A 231 18.45 1.64 -1.92
N TRP A 232 18.39 2.95 -1.66
CA TRP A 232 18.04 3.49 -0.35
C TRP A 232 16.57 3.28 0.02
N PHE A 233 15.66 3.05 -0.95
CA PHE A 233 14.27 2.72 -0.63
C PHE A 233 14.14 1.45 0.21
N LEU A 234 14.99 0.44 -0.04
CA LEU A 234 14.96 -0.78 0.76
C LEU A 234 15.34 -0.52 2.22
N MET A 235 16.41 0.26 2.45
CA MET A 235 16.84 0.66 3.79
C MET A 235 15.79 1.53 4.49
N LEU A 236 15.28 2.55 3.78
CA LEU A 236 14.22 3.44 4.26
C LEU A 236 12.98 2.66 4.70
N TYR A 237 12.59 1.65 3.93
CA TYR A 237 11.45 0.81 4.28
C TYR A 237 11.65 0.11 5.62
N PHE A 238 12.80 -0.53 5.85
CA PHE A 238 13.05 -1.25 7.09
C PHE A 238 13.20 -0.33 8.30
N PHE A 239 13.91 0.81 8.15
CA PHE A 239 14.00 1.80 9.22
C PHE A 239 12.62 2.37 9.58
N ASN A 240 11.83 2.73 8.57
CA ASN A 240 10.50 3.28 8.78
C ASN A 240 9.54 2.23 9.37
N LEU A 241 9.62 0.98 8.93
CA LEU A 241 8.85 -0.13 9.49
C LEU A 241 9.17 -0.35 10.97
N LEU A 242 10.46 -0.38 11.33
CA LEU A 242 10.89 -0.59 12.72
C LEU A 242 10.48 0.58 13.62
N ALA A 243 10.75 1.82 13.19
CA ALA A 243 10.38 3.01 13.93
C ALA A 243 8.85 3.12 14.12
N SER A 244 8.08 2.83 13.06
CA SER A 244 6.62 2.82 13.13
C SER A 244 6.11 1.70 14.03
N PHE A 245 6.72 0.51 14.02
CA PHE A 245 6.37 -0.58 14.91
C PHE A 245 6.56 -0.21 16.38
N ILE A 246 7.67 0.45 16.70
CA ILE A 246 7.94 0.98 18.05
C ILE A 246 6.87 2.01 18.43
N GLY A 247 6.60 2.99 17.55
CA GLY A 247 5.57 4.01 17.78
C GLY A 247 4.18 3.43 18.02
N ILE A 248 3.75 2.50 17.17
CA ILE A 248 2.48 1.77 17.30
C ILE A 248 2.42 1.04 18.65
N THR A 249 3.51 0.36 19.04
CA THR A 249 3.54 -0.40 20.29
C THR A 249 3.45 0.49 21.51
N ILE A 250 4.12 1.66 21.50
CA ILE A 250 4.03 2.65 22.58
C ILE A 250 2.61 3.18 22.70
N ILE A 251 2.02 3.60 21.57
CA ILE A 251 0.67 4.16 21.55
C ILE A 251 -0.36 3.12 21.96
N GLN A 252 -0.27 1.89 21.46
CA GLN A 252 -1.17 0.81 21.81
C GLN A 252 -1.11 0.50 23.31
N LYS A 253 0.09 0.48 23.91
CA LYS A 253 0.24 0.31 25.36
C LYS A 253 -0.35 1.46 26.16
N ALA A 254 -0.23 2.70 25.67
CA ALA A 254 -0.71 3.89 26.36
C ALA A 254 -2.23 4.11 26.22
N THR A 255 -2.81 3.76 25.08
CA THR A 255 -4.20 4.13 24.72
C THR A 255 -5.15 2.94 24.59
N LEU A 256 -4.62 1.71 24.54
CA LEU A 256 -5.39 0.48 24.27
C LEU A 256 -6.23 0.56 22.99
N LEU A 257 -5.77 1.34 21.99
CA LEU A 257 -6.40 1.38 20.67
C LEU A 257 -6.05 0.12 19.88
N TYR A 258 -7.05 -0.43 19.19
CA TYR A 258 -6.92 -1.66 18.41
C TYR A 258 -7.49 -1.52 17.00
N GLY A 259 -7.28 -2.55 16.18
CA GLY A 259 -7.92 -2.68 14.88
C GLY A 259 -7.54 -1.57 13.90
N ARG A 260 -8.55 -0.98 13.25
CA ARG A 260 -8.37 0.01 12.16
C ARG A 260 -7.74 1.32 12.63
N ASN A 261 -8.01 1.73 13.85
CA ASN A 261 -7.45 2.97 14.40
C ASN A 261 -5.94 2.84 14.52
N LEU A 262 -5.47 1.69 14.99
CA LEU A 262 -4.04 1.43 15.13
C LEU A 262 -3.34 1.31 13.77
N ILE A 263 -4.02 0.76 12.75
CA ILE A 263 -3.54 0.79 11.35
C ILE A 263 -3.33 2.24 10.90
N GLY A 264 -4.33 3.10 11.11
CA GLY A 264 -4.27 4.48 10.68
C GLY A 264 -3.21 5.30 11.41
N LEU A 265 -3.09 5.14 12.74
CA LEU A 265 -2.04 5.79 13.53
C LEU A 265 -0.65 5.32 13.09
N GLY A 266 -0.46 4.02 12.91
CA GLY A 266 0.79 3.46 12.39
C GLY A 266 1.16 4.01 11.01
N THR A 267 0.18 4.13 10.14
CA THR A 267 0.37 4.72 8.80
C THR A 267 0.70 6.21 8.89
N SER A 268 0.06 6.96 9.80
CA SER A 268 0.30 8.39 10.01
C SER A 268 1.70 8.65 10.57
N ILE A 269 2.14 7.86 11.55
CA ILE A 269 3.50 7.91 12.10
C ILE A 269 4.52 7.62 11.01
N SER A 270 4.28 6.56 10.23
CA SER A 270 5.21 6.18 9.17
C SER A 270 5.33 7.23 8.07
N LEU A 271 4.20 7.86 7.69
CA LEU A 271 4.19 9.00 6.78
C LEU A 271 4.94 10.20 7.36
N ALA A 272 4.72 10.55 8.63
CA ALA A 272 5.44 11.64 9.28
C ALA A 272 6.96 11.39 9.30
N LEU A 273 7.38 10.16 9.57
CA LEU A 273 8.79 9.74 9.57
C LEU A 273 9.44 9.82 8.18
N THR A 274 8.67 9.78 7.08
CA THR A 274 9.26 9.96 5.75
C THR A 274 9.89 11.34 5.58
N ILE A 275 9.33 12.38 6.21
CA ILE A 275 9.81 13.77 6.08
C ILE A 275 11.28 13.91 6.51
N PRO A 276 11.68 13.58 7.76
CA PRO A 276 13.08 13.67 8.17
C PRO A 276 13.97 12.72 7.37
N PHE A 277 13.48 11.55 6.97
CA PHE A 277 14.27 10.59 6.20
C PHE A 277 14.65 11.07 4.80
N VAL A 278 13.84 11.92 4.17
CA VAL A 278 14.19 12.51 2.86
C VAL A 278 15.44 13.39 2.94
N PHE A 279 15.73 13.99 4.10
CA PHE A 279 16.93 14.81 4.26
C PHE A 279 18.19 13.97 4.55
N ILE A 280 18.02 12.71 4.97
CA ILE A 280 19.12 11.80 5.31
C ILE A 280 19.50 10.93 4.11
N PHE A 281 18.51 10.49 3.33
CA PHE A 281 18.71 9.56 2.23
C PHE A 281 18.56 10.27 0.88
N PRO A 282 19.45 10.01 -0.10
CA PRO A 282 19.39 10.67 -1.40
C PRO A 282 18.30 10.05 -2.27
N VAL A 283 17.07 10.53 -2.13
CA VAL A 283 15.88 10.07 -2.86
C VAL A 283 15.26 11.19 -3.69
N SER A 284 14.90 10.89 -4.93
CA SER A 284 14.47 11.89 -5.92
C SER A 284 12.97 11.88 -6.24
N ARG A 285 12.23 10.85 -5.83
CA ARG A 285 10.78 10.73 -6.11
C ARG A 285 9.92 10.85 -4.87
N GLY A 286 9.19 11.95 -4.78
CA GLY A 286 8.26 12.21 -3.68
C GLY A 286 7.17 11.14 -3.56
N LEU A 287 6.57 10.73 -4.68
CA LEU A 287 5.46 9.78 -4.66
C LEU A 287 5.91 8.39 -4.18
N SER A 288 7.10 7.93 -4.59
CA SER A 288 7.66 6.65 -4.14
C SER A 288 7.90 6.64 -2.63
N ILE A 289 8.45 7.74 -2.08
CA ILE A 289 8.66 7.90 -0.63
C ILE A 289 7.34 7.93 0.13
N PHE A 290 6.35 8.68 -0.37
CA PHE A 290 5.02 8.75 0.20
C PHE A 290 4.39 7.36 0.33
N PHE A 291 4.44 6.57 -0.74
CA PHE A 291 3.93 5.19 -0.71
C PHE A 291 4.75 4.25 0.15
N LEU A 292 6.07 4.42 0.19
CA LEU A 292 6.93 3.69 1.09
C LEU A 292 6.50 3.89 2.54
N GLY A 293 6.20 5.13 2.94
CA GLY A 293 5.64 5.43 4.26
C GLY A 293 4.29 4.74 4.50
N LEU A 294 3.39 4.77 3.52
CA LEU A 294 2.10 4.07 3.65
C LEU A 294 2.30 2.56 3.89
N ILE A 295 3.09 1.88 3.05
CA ILE A 295 3.27 0.42 3.16
C ILE A 295 4.08 0.03 4.40
N ALA A 296 5.06 0.84 4.81
CA ALA A 296 5.85 0.61 6.01
C ALA A 296 4.96 0.69 7.26
N GLY A 297 4.08 1.70 7.36
CA GLY A 297 3.13 1.82 8.45
C GLY A 297 2.08 0.69 8.49
N LEU A 298 1.54 0.29 7.33
CA LEU A 298 0.65 -0.87 7.24
C LEU A 298 1.35 -2.17 7.69
N ASN A 299 2.60 -2.38 7.29
CA ASN A 299 3.36 -3.56 7.66
C ASN A 299 3.87 -3.52 9.10
N ALA A 300 4.14 -2.34 9.65
CA ALA A 300 4.41 -2.16 11.06
C ALA A 300 3.22 -2.61 11.92
N TYR A 301 1.99 -2.27 11.50
CA TYR A 301 0.79 -2.81 12.14
C TYR A 301 0.70 -4.34 11.98
N ASN A 302 0.93 -4.89 10.79
CA ASN A 302 0.89 -6.34 10.58
C ASN A 302 1.91 -7.08 11.45
N LEU A 303 3.11 -6.52 11.62
CA LEU A 303 4.12 -7.03 12.53
C LEU A 303 3.65 -6.95 13.99
N HIS A 304 3.03 -5.84 14.39
CA HIS A 304 2.50 -5.65 15.74
C HIS A 304 1.41 -6.67 16.11
N VAL A 305 0.47 -6.94 15.21
CA VAL A 305 -0.61 -7.93 15.47
C VAL A 305 -0.17 -9.38 15.31
N THR A 306 1.01 -9.64 14.73
CA THR A 306 1.57 -11.00 14.65
C THR A 306 1.90 -11.49 16.06
N PRO A 307 1.57 -12.74 16.42
CA PRO A 307 1.86 -13.30 17.74
C PRO A 307 3.36 -13.17 18.10
N PRO A 308 3.73 -12.85 19.36
CA PRO A 308 5.12 -12.62 19.74
C PRO A 308 6.08 -13.74 19.34
N ALA A 309 5.66 -15.01 19.42
CA ALA A 309 6.47 -16.16 19.03
C ALA A 309 6.77 -16.20 17.51
N GLU A 310 5.86 -15.69 16.69
CA GLU A 310 5.94 -15.69 15.22
C GLU A 310 6.53 -14.39 14.66
N ARG A 311 6.61 -13.30 15.45
CA ARG A 311 7.11 -11.99 14.99
C ARG A 311 8.50 -12.04 14.37
N LYS A 312 9.38 -12.91 14.89
CA LYS A 312 10.75 -13.11 14.36
C LYS A 312 10.75 -13.64 12.92
N LEU A 313 9.66 -14.24 12.46
CA LEU A 313 9.52 -14.80 11.12
C LEU A 313 9.07 -13.77 10.09
N PHE A 314 8.52 -12.64 10.54
CA PHE A 314 7.89 -11.65 9.67
C PHE A 314 8.86 -11.04 8.65
N ILE A 315 10.03 -10.56 9.10
CA ILE A 315 11.04 -9.94 8.22
C ILE A 315 11.65 -10.98 7.26
N PRO A 316 12.09 -12.17 7.71
CA PRO A 316 12.54 -13.23 6.81
C PRO A 316 11.50 -13.60 5.75
N LEU A 317 10.22 -13.71 6.11
CA LEU A 317 9.14 -13.98 5.15
C LEU A 317 8.93 -12.83 4.14
N GLN A 318 9.16 -11.57 4.54
CA GLN A 318 9.16 -10.47 3.59
C GLN A 318 10.33 -10.56 2.62
N ILE A 319 11.53 -10.89 3.11
CA ILE A 319 12.73 -11.03 2.27
C ILE A 319 12.57 -12.20 1.29
N SER A 320 12.00 -13.33 1.72
CA SER A 320 11.80 -14.49 0.85
C SER A 320 10.81 -14.23 -0.30
N ILE A 321 9.84 -13.33 -0.12
CA ILE A 321 8.95 -12.88 -1.19
C ILE A 321 9.60 -11.77 -2.02
N LEU A 322 10.27 -10.83 -1.37
CA LEU A 322 10.85 -9.64 -2.02
C LEU A 322 11.97 -10.02 -2.98
N ALA A 323 12.87 -10.93 -2.60
CA ALA A 323 14.01 -11.33 -3.40
C ALA A 323 13.64 -11.84 -4.83
N PRO A 324 12.74 -12.83 -5.00
CA PRO A 324 12.32 -13.26 -6.33
C PRO A 324 11.55 -12.16 -7.08
N LEU A 325 10.79 -11.32 -6.38
CA LEU A 325 10.11 -10.19 -7.01
C LEU A 325 11.08 -9.13 -7.53
N ILE A 326 12.19 -8.88 -6.84
CA ILE A 326 13.24 -7.97 -7.30
C ILE A 326 13.88 -8.49 -8.60
N ILE A 327 14.19 -9.80 -8.66
CA ILE A 327 14.71 -10.42 -9.88
C ILE A 327 13.71 -10.28 -11.02
N LEU A 328 12.44 -10.63 -10.76
CA LEU A 328 11.38 -10.50 -11.75
C LEU A 328 11.19 -9.04 -12.21
N ALA A 329 11.22 -8.08 -11.28
CA ALA A 329 11.10 -6.68 -11.60
C ALA A 329 12.29 -6.21 -12.48
N GLY A 330 13.51 -6.70 -12.22
CA GLY A 330 14.69 -6.40 -13.03
C GLY A 330 14.62 -6.99 -14.44
N ILE A 331 13.92 -8.12 -14.63
CA ILE A 331 13.66 -8.69 -15.96
C ILE A 331 12.58 -7.90 -16.71
N LEU A 332 11.57 -7.40 -16.00
CA LEU A 332 10.40 -6.72 -16.57
C LEU A 332 10.55 -5.21 -16.78
N GLY A 333 11.61 -4.60 -16.24
CA GLY A 333 11.85 -3.15 -16.27
C GLY A 333 13.33 -2.80 -16.45
N GLU A 334 13.62 -1.52 -16.62
CA GLU A 334 14.99 -1.03 -16.87
C GLU A 334 15.62 -0.47 -15.60
N GLY A 335 16.66 -1.11 -15.08
CA GLY A 335 17.33 -0.68 -13.84
C GLY A 335 17.94 0.73 -13.95
N GLN A 336 17.62 1.61 -13.01
CA GLN A 336 18.30 2.92 -12.92
C GLN A 336 19.72 2.77 -12.33
N SER A 337 20.60 3.72 -12.66
CA SER A 337 21.97 3.77 -12.15
C SER A 337 22.07 3.86 -10.63
N THR A 338 21.01 4.35 -9.98
CA THR A 338 20.90 4.45 -8.52
C THR A 338 20.22 3.22 -7.86
N GLY A 339 19.67 2.32 -8.65
CA GLY A 339 18.95 1.12 -8.20
C GLY A 339 19.86 0.01 -7.69
N LEU A 340 19.28 -0.96 -6.97
CA LEU A 340 20.01 -2.17 -6.51
C LEU A 340 20.46 -3.08 -7.67
N PHE A 341 19.95 -2.87 -8.88
CA PHE A 341 20.19 -3.71 -10.06
C PHE A 341 20.30 -2.83 -11.33
N HIS A 342 21.28 -1.92 -11.38
CA HIS A 342 21.53 -1.12 -12.58
C HIS A 342 21.83 -2.01 -13.79
N GLU A 343 22.64 -3.05 -13.58
CA GLU A 343 22.82 -4.17 -14.50
C GLU A 343 22.45 -5.45 -13.76
N VAL A 344 21.52 -6.22 -14.31
CA VAL A 344 21.13 -7.53 -13.75
C VAL A 344 22.25 -8.52 -14.04
N GLY A 345 23.29 -8.49 -13.21
CA GLY A 345 24.39 -9.43 -13.27
C GLY A 345 24.11 -10.72 -12.49
N ILE A 346 24.89 -11.75 -12.81
CA ILE A 346 24.82 -13.06 -12.15
C ILE A 346 25.03 -12.94 -10.63
N TYR A 347 25.93 -12.06 -10.20
CA TYR A 347 26.23 -11.86 -8.78
C TYR A 347 25.02 -11.34 -7.98
N GLN A 348 24.27 -10.39 -8.54
CA GLN A 348 23.12 -9.81 -7.85
C GLN A 348 21.95 -10.81 -7.80
N ILE A 349 21.76 -11.62 -8.84
CA ILE A 349 20.79 -12.73 -8.84
C ILE A 349 21.16 -13.75 -7.74
N LEU A 350 22.43 -14.16 -7.68
CA LEU A 350 22.91 -15.09 -6.66
C LEU A 350 22.72 -14.53 -5.25
N LEU A 351 22.99 -13.24 -5.02
CA LEU A 351 22.79 -12.60 -3.72
C LEU A 351 21.30 -12.58 -3.31
N ALA A 352 20.40 -12.23 -4.24
CA ALA A 352 18.96 -12.24 -3.98
C ALA A 352 18.45 -13.66 -3.69
N LEU A 353 18.87 -14.65 -4.47
CA LEU A 353 18.53 -16.06 -4.23
C LEU A 353 19.08 -16.56 -2.90
N LEU A 354 20.32 -16.23 -2.56
CA LEU A 354 20.94 -16.59 -1.28
C LEU A 354 20.14 -15.99 -0.11
N ALA A 355 19.78 -14.71 -0.19
CA ALA A 355 18.96 -14.05 0.82
C ALA A 355 17.58 -14.72 0.97
N ALA A 356 16.95 -15.13 -0.14
CA ALA A 356 15.69 -15.87 -0.13
C ALA A 356 15.85 -17.24 0.55
N VAL A 357 16.88 -18.00 0.17
CA VAL A 357 17.15 -19.35 0.71
C VAL A 357 17.45 -19.30 2.20
N ILE A 358 18.32 -18.38 2.64
CA ILE A 358 18.63 -18.19 4.07
C ILE A 358 17.36 -17.82 4.84
N SER A 359 16.54 -16.92 4.29
CA SER A 359 15.29 -16.50 4.94
C SER A 359 14.28 -17.65 5.05
N ILE A 360 14.12 -18.45 3.99
CA ILE A 360 13.24 -19.63 4.00
C ILE A 360 13.75 -20.68 5.00
N ALA A 361 15.06 -20.94 5.01
CA ALA A 361 15.68 -21.88 5.95
C ALA A 361 15.46 -21.42 7.40
N PHE A 362 15.70 -20.14 7.68
CA PHE A 362 15.45 -19.55 8.99
C PHE A 362 13.99 -19.71 9.43
N VAL A 363 13.04 -19.46 8.52
CA VAL A 363 11.62 -19.64 8.79
C VAL A 363 11.30 -21.09 9.10
N LYS A 364 11.78 -22.04 8.29
CA LYS A 364 11.52 -23.47 8.52
C LYS A 364 12.07 -23.98 9.86
N ILE A 365 13.25 -23.52 10.26
CA ILE A 365 13.89 -23.91 11.53
C ILE A 365 13.11 -23.34 12.73
N ASN A 366 12.60 -22.12 12.60
CA ASN A 366 11.94 -21.40 13.70
C ASN A 366 10.42 -21.50 13.67
N TRP A 367 9.85 -22.22 12.71
CA TRP A 367 8.41 -22.38 12.56
C TRP A 367 7.88 -23.33 13.63
N VAL A 368 6.99 -22.83 14.47
CA VAL A 368 6.24 -23.64 15.42
C VAL A 368 4.97 -24.08 14.70
N GLY A 369 4.89 -25.38 14.38
CA GLY A 369 3.72 -25.95 13.72
C GLY A 369 2.45 -25.73 14.55
N LYS A 370 1.34 -25.43 13.89
CA LYS A 370 0.04 -25.42 14.55
C LYS A 370 -0.25 -26.84 15.07
N PRO A 371 -0.82 -27.00 16.27
CA PRO A 371 -1.26 -28.31 16.74
C PRO A 371 -2.23 -28.89 15.70
N MET A 372 -2.08 -30.18 15.38
CA MET A 372 -2.99 -30.85 14.44
C MET A 372 -4.42 -30.76 14.95
N GLU A 373 -5.39 -30.53 14.07
CA GLU A 373 -6.82 -30.42 14.44
C GLU A 373 -7.28 -31.62 15.25
N LYS A 374 -6.79 -32.82 14.95
CA LYS A 374 -7.01 -34.03 15.74
C LYS A 374 -6.55 -33.89 17.19
N ASN A 375 -5.34 -33.37 17.42
CA ASN A 375 -4.82 -33.18 18.78
C ASN A 375 -5.60 -32.09 19.54
N VAL A 376 -6.13 -31.08 18.84
CA VAL A 376 -6.98 -30.04 19.44
C VAL A 376 -8.37 -30.60 19.74
N TRP A 377 -8.91 -31.44 18.87
CA TRP A 377 -10.19 -32.12 19.03
C TRP A 377 -10.13 -33.08 20.21
N ASP A 378 -9.14 -34.00 20.22
CA ASP A 378 -8.91 -34.99 21.27
C ASP A 378 -8.71 -34.32 22.65
N ALA A 379 -8.07 -33.14 22.69
CA ALA A 379 -7.87 -32.35 23.91
C ALA A 379 -9.03 -31.39 24.23
N SER A 380 -10.08 -31.32 23.41
CA SER A 380 -11.23 -30.47 23.66
C SER A 380 -12.21 -31.14 24.61
N LEU A 381 -12.90 -30.35 25.44
CA LEU A 381 -13.99 -30.84 26.30
C LEU A 381 -15.16 -31.47 25.52
N PHE A 382 -15.16 -31.38 24.19
CA PHE A 382 -16.18 -31.92 23.30
C PHE A 382 -15.78 -33.26 22.66
N SER A 383 -14.58 -33.80 22.96
CA SER A 383 -14.19 -35.14 22.49
C SER A 383 -14.80 -36.28 23.29
N GLU A 384 -15.30 -36.01 24.51
CA GLU A 384 -16.00 -37.00 25.33
C GLU A 384 -17.52 -36.89 25.07
N GLY A 385 -18.04 -37.78 24.22
CA GLY A 385 -19.47 -37.88 23.98
C GLY A 385 -19.86 -38.86 22.88
N ASP A 386 -19.68 -40.16 23.14
CA ASP A 386 -20.48 -41.28 22.62
C ASP A 386 -20.11 -42.56 23.41
N GLU A 387 -20.27 -42.53 24.74
CA GLU A 387 -20.44 -43.74 25.56
C GLU A 387 -21.83 -43.78 26.19
#